data_AF-A0A3B9N8E8-F1
#
_entry.id   AF-A0A3B9N8E8-F1
#
_cell.length_a   1.000
_cell.length_b   1.000
_cell.length_c   1.000
_cell.angle_alpha   90.00
_cell.angle_beta   90.00
_cell.angle_gamma   90.00
#
_symmetry.space_group_name_H-M   'P 1'
#
loop_
_entity.id
_entity.type
_entity.pdbx_description
1 polymer ?
#
loop_
_entity_poly.entity_id
_entity_poly.type
_entity_poly.pdbx_seq_one_letter_code
_entity_poly.pdbx_strand_id
1 'polypeptide(L)'
;KHFTNVVDRFFSNPTYVRSFAYNTTPIYGYIMSLKDPLWNQKISVNTDLTAFFMRELNIEVPKDLAATVKVIAAKYNGNLVFREERLRAEKIRKQIAFYRSLFVDQPHMTIKFEKMNVSFDPRNILPIADLGTVYPTIRITDNWGILEVKSGALMGPNWDKITVSRPTKIEGQRVEGEGWVMQLKDQYAVQKDEPLNNYRLIKKQ
;
A
#
# COMPACT_ATOMS: atom_id res chain seq x y z
N LYS A 1 -27.04 9.92 0.86
CA LYS A 1 -26.16 10.64 1.83
C LYS A 1 -24.94 9.83 2.24
N HIS A 2 -25.06 8.57 2.69
CA HIS A 2 -23.90 7.74 3.06
C HIS A 2 -22.85 7.62 1.94
N PHE A 3 -23.22 7.10 0.76
CA PHE A 3 -22.27 6.91 -0.34
C PHE A 3 -21.66 8.20 -0.86
N THR A 4 -22.41 9.31 -0.91
CA THR A 4 -21.87 10.63 -1.26
C THR A 4 -20.73 11.02 -0.32
N ASN A 5 -20.95 10.92 1.00
CA ASN A 5 -19.92 11.24 1.99
C ASN A 5 -18.70 10.30 1.90
N VAL A 6 -18.92 9.02 1.56
CA VAL A 6 -17.83 8.05 1.35
C VAL A 6 -16.99 8.44 0.14
N VAL A 7 -17.64 8.80 -0.98
CA VAL A 7 -16.96 9.26 -2.22
C VAL A 7 -16.17 10.54 -1.98
N ASP A 8 -16.75 11.53 -1.29
CA ASP A 8 -16.07 12.80 -1.00
C ASP A 8 -14.81 12.59 -0.15
N ARG A 9 -14.88 11.72 0.87
CA ARG A 9 -13.70 11.35 1.67
C ARG A 9 -12.71 10.55 0.84
N PHE A 10 -13.18 9.65 -0.03
CA PHE A 10 -12.32 8.81 -0.84
C PHE A 10 -11.37 9.65 -1.71
N PHE A 11 -11.84 10.76 -2.30
CA PHE A 11 -11.00 11.68 -3.09
C PHE A 11 -9.86 12.34 -2.29
N SER A 12 -9.93 12.38 -0.96
CA SER A 12 -8.85 12.91 -0.12
C SER A 12 -7.72 11.91 0.14
N ASN A 13 -7.87 10.65 -0.27
CA ASN A 13 -6.86 9.63 -0.03
C ASN A 13 -5.57 9.92 -0.83
N PRO A 14 -4.38 9.73 -0.22
CA PRO A 14 -3.11 9.89 -0.93
C PRO A 14 -2.91 8.89 -2.08
N THR A 15 -3.50 7.71 -1.95
CA THR A 15 -3.43 6.59 -2.91
C THR A 15 -4.71 5.76 -2.87
N TYR A 16 -5.00 5.06 -3.98
CA TYR A 16 -6.18 4.21 -4.13
C TYR A 16 -5.86 2.71 -4.18
N VAL A 17 -4.58 2.32 -4.17
CA VAL A 17 -4.11 0.97 -4.52
C VAL A 17 -4.85 -0.15 -3.77
N ARG A 18 -5.08 -0.01 -2.46
CA ARG A 18 -5.84 -1.01 -1.67
C ARG A 18 -7.20 -0.53 -1.21
N SER A 19 -7.49 0.77 -1.28
CA SER A 19 -8.78 1.33 -0.84
C SER A 19 -9.83 1.37 -1.95
N PHE A 20 -9.42 1.27 -3.23
CA PHE A 20 -10.31 1.40 -4.38
C PHE A 20 -11.50 0.44 -4.31
N ALA A 21 -11.24 -0.86 -4.22
CA ALA A 21 -12.28 -1.88 -4.21
C ALA A 21 -13.26 -1.73 -3.02
N TYR A 22 -12.75 -1.37 -1.84
CA TYR A 22 -13.58 -1.17 -0.65
C TYR A 22 -14.54 0.03 -0.77
N ASN A 23 -14.27 0.98 -1.67
CA ASN A 23 -15.14 2.13 -1.89
C ASN A 23 -16.01 1.94 -3.14
N THR A 24 -15.46 1.46 -4.25
CA THR A 24 -16.18 1.36 -5.52
C THR A 24 -17.11 0.15 -5.59
N THR A 25 -16.71 -1.01 -5.07
CA THR A 25 -17.55 -2.22 -5.10
C THR A 25 -18.88 -2.02 -4.36
N PRO A 26 -18.93 -1.43 -3.15
CA PRO A 26 -20.20 -1.14 -2.49
C PRO A 26 -21.10 -0.16 -3.26
N ILE A 27 -20.53 0.81 -3.98
CA ILE A 27 -21.29 1.75 -4.81
C ILE A 27 -21.92 1.02 -5.99
N TYR A 28 -21.15 0.18 -6.72
CA TYR A 28 -21.71 -0.65 -7.78
C TYR A 28 -22.76 -1.63 -7.23
N GLY A 29 -22.52 -2.22 -6.06
CA GLY A 29 -23.49 -3.08 -5.38
C GLY A 29 -24.78 -2.35 -5.02
N TYR A 30 -24.71 -1.08 -4.61
CA TYR A 30 -25.89 -0.25 -4.39
C TYR A 30 -26.66 0.00 -5.68
N ILE A 31 -25.98 0.37 -6.77
CA ILE A 31 -26.63 0.56 -8.09
C ILE A 31 -27.30 -0.75 -8.53
N MET A 32 -26.63 -1.89 -8.35
CA MET A 32 -27.20 -3.20 -8.65
C MET A 32 -28.43 -3.52 -7.80
N SER A 33 -28.43 -3.16 -6.51
CA SER A 33 -29.60 -3.39 -5.64
C SER A 33 -30.86 -2.66 -6.09
N LEU A 34 -30.71 -1.55 -6.82
CA LEU A 34 -31.84 -0.82 -7.42
C LEU A 34 -32.44 -1.55 -8.62
N LYS A 35 -31.63 -2.37 -9.31
CA LYS A 35 -32.06 -3.16 -10.48
C LYS A 35 -32.54 -4.54 -10.09
N ASP A 36 -31.82 -5.21 -9.19
CA ASP A 36 -32.06 -6.57 -8.74
C ASP A 36 -31.72 -6.68 -7.25
N PRO A 37 -32.72 -6.72 -6.35
CA PRO A 37 -32.50 -6.82 -4.91
C PRO A 37 -31.75 -8.09 -4.47
N LEU A 38 -31.71 -9.14 -5.31
CA LEU A 38 -31.07 -10.42 -5.01
C LEU A 38 -29.76 -10.61 -5.81
N TRP A 39 -29.22 -9.56 -6.42
CA TRP A 39 -28.01 -9.64 -7.25
C TRP A 39 -26.83 -10.31 -6.55
N ASN A 40 -26.69 -10.08 -5.23
CA ASN A 40 -25.59 -10.59 -4.42
C ASN A 40 -25.69 -12.10 -4.17
N GLN A 41 -26.83 -12.74 -4.45
CA GLN A 41 -26.97 -14.21 -4.42
C GLN A 41 -26.45 -14.87 -5.70
N LYS A 42 -26.18 -14.08 -6.74
CA LYS A 42 -25.68 -14.55 -8.05
C LYS A 42 -24.15 -14.51 -8.16
N ILE A 43 -23.46 -14.10 -7.10
CA ILE A 43 -22.01 -14.00 -7.05
C ILE A 43 -21.41 -15.10 -6.17
N SER A 44 -20.20 -15.52 -6.49
CA SER A 44 -19.43 -16.52 -5.75
C SER A 44 -17.97 -16.06 -5.63
N VAL A 45 -17.15 -16.83 -4.90
CA VAL A 45 -15.71 -16.56 -4.74
C VAL A 45 -14.95 -16.53 -6.07
N ASN A 46 -15.50 -17.19 -7.11
CA ASN A 46 -14.90 -17.31 -8.44
C ASN A 46 -15.48 -16.29 -9.44
N THR A 47 -16.40 -15.42 -9.00
CA THR A 47 -17.02 -14.45 -9.90
C THR A 47 -16.10 -13.26 -10.15
N ASP A 48 -15.80 -13.01 -11.43
CA ASP A 48 -15.22 -11.72 -11.84
C ASP A 48 -16.30 -10.63 -11.69
N LEU A 49 -16.15 -9.81 -10.64
CA LEU A 49 -17.08 -8.72 -10.34
C LEU A 49 -17.11 -7.65 -11.43
N THR A 50 -15.99 -7.41 -12.13
CA THR A 50 -15.94 -6.41 -13.21
C THR A 50 -16.81 -6.88 -14.38
N ALA A 51 -16.59 -8.11 -14.83
CA ALA A 51 -17.39 -8.70 -15.90
C ALA A 51 -18.87 -8.82 -15.52
N PHE A 52 -19.15 -9.19 -14.26
CA PHE A 52 -20.51 -9.25 -13.73
C PHE A 52 -21.20 -7.88 -13.81
N PHE A 53 -20.62 -6.82 -13.24
CA PHE A 53 -21.22 -5.50 -13.27
C PHE A 53 -21.34 -4.94 -14.69
N MET A 54 -20.35 -5.18 -15.56
CA MET A 54 -20.45 -4.74 -16.96
C MET A 54 -21.64 -5.37 -17.67
N ARG A 55 -21.82 -6.68 -17.53
CA ARG A 55 -22.97 -7.38 -18.13
C ARG A 55 -24.28 -6.90 -17.55
N GLU A 56 -24.41 -6.89 -16.22
CA GLU A 56 -25.67 -6.55 -15.57
C GLU A 56 -26.05 -5.08 -15.75
N LEU A 57 -25.08 -4.16 -15.86
CA LEU A 57 -25.34 -2.74 -16.08
C LEU A 57 -25.29 -2.34 -17.56
N ASN A 58 -25.12 -3.32 -18.47
CA ASN A 58 -24.97 -3.10 -19.91
C ASN A 58 -23.90 -2.03 -20.24
N ILE A 59 -22.74 -2.15 -19.60
CA ILE A 59 -21.60 -1.25 -19.80
C ILE A 59 -20.71 -1.84 -20.89
N GLU A 60 -20.56 -1.09 -21.97
CA GLU A 60 -19.59 -1.37 -23.01
C GLU A 60 -18.37 -0.48 -22.87
N VAL A 61 -17.19 -1.09 -22.83
CA VAL A 61 -15.92 -0.35 -22.83
C VAL A 61 -15.57 -0.02 -24.29
N PRO A 62 -15.39 1.27 -24.63
CA PRO A 62 -15.01 1.67 -25.98
C PRO A 62 -13.70 1.01 -26.42
N LYS A 63 -13.62 0.59 -27.70
CA LYS A 63 -12.39 0.02 -28.28
C LYS A 63 -11.23 1.02 -28.25
N ASP A 64 -11.50 2.29 -28.57
CA ASP A 64 -10.54 3.39 -28.45
C ASP A 64 -10.88 4.26 -27.24
N LEU A 65 -10.33 3.87 -26.09
CA LEU A 65 -10.47 4.60 -24.84
C LEU A 65 -9.86 6.01 -24.94
N ALA A 66 -8.72 6.16 -25.60
CA ALA A 66 -8.02 7.44 -25.67
C ALA A 66 -8.83 8.48 -26.47
N ALA A 67 -9.38 8.09 -27.62
CA ALA A 67 -10.27 8.94 -28.39
C ALA A 67 -11.56 9.26 -27.62
N THR A 68 -12.17 8.25 -26.98
CA THR A 68 -13.41 8.45 -26.22
C THR A 68 -13.22 9.42 -25.07
N VAL A 69 -12.15 9.26 -24.29
CA VAL A 69 -11.80 10.16 -23.17
C VAL A 69 -11.63 11.59 -23.67
N LYS A 70 -10.97 11.82 -24.81
CA LYS A 70 -10.83 13.18 -25.39
C LYS A 70 -12.18 13.83 -25.67
N VAL A 71 -13.17 13.06 -26.11
CA VAL A 71 -14.53 13.55 -26.41
C VAL A 71 -15.32 13.84 -25.13
N ILE A 72 -15.29 12.91 -24.15
CA ILE A 72 -16.16 13.02 -22.97
C ILE A 72 -15.54 13.81 -21.81
N ALA A 73 -14.23 14.07 -21.82
CA ALA A 73 -13.50 14.70 -20.72
C ALA A 73 -14.16 16.01 -20.26
N ALA A 74 -14.59 16.87 -21.19
CA ALA A 74 -15.23 18.14 -20.87
C ALA A 74 -16.50 17.97 -20.02
N LYS A 75 -17.27 16.89 -20.24
CA LYS A 75 -18.49 16.58 -19.49
C LYS A 75 -18.23 16.16 -18.04
N TYR A 76 -17.03 15.67 -17.75
CA TYR A 76 -16.66 15.10 -16.46
C TYR A 76 -15.51 15.86 -15.77
N ASN A 77 -15.42 17.18 -16.00
CA ASN A 77 -14.36 18.02 -15.43
C ASN A 77 -12.94 17.52 -15.73
N GLY A 78 -12.72 16.95 -16.93
CA GLY A 78 -11.47 16.27 -17.28
C GLY A 78 -10.22 17.13 -17.11
N ASN A 79 -10.31 18.45 -17.37
CA ASN A 79 -9.19 19.37 -17.12
C ASN A 79 -8.75 19.39 -15.66
N LEU A 80 -9.70 19.34 -14.72
CA LEU A 80 -9.43 19.25 -13.28
C LEU A 80 -8.77 17.89 -12.97
N VAL A 81 -9.36 16.79 -13.44
CA VAL A 81 -8.85 15.43 -13.23
C VAL A 81 -7.41 15.30 -13.75
N PHE A 82 -7.14 15.73 -14.99
CA PHE A 82 -5.79 15.65 -15.57
C PHE A 82 -4.77 16.51 -14.82
N ARG A 83 -5.18 17.65 -14.24
CA ARG A 83 -4.30 18.45 -13.40
C ARG A 83 -3.98 17.73 -12.09
N GLU A 84 -4.99 17.19 -11.42
CA GLU A 84 -4.83 16.46 -10.16
C GLU A 84 -4.00 15.19 -10.33
N GLU A 85 -4.25 14.40 -11.39
CA GLU A 85 -3.47 13.20 -11.70
C GLU A 85 -2.00 13.54 -12.01
N ARG A 86 -1.72 14.63 -12.71
CA ARG A 86 -0.34 15.09 -12.96
C ARG A 86 0.36 15.44 -11.65
N LEU A 87 -0.27 16.25 -10.79
CA LEU A 87 0.29 16.60 -9.49
C LEU A 87 0.51 15.37 -8.59
N ARG A 88 -0.45 14.44 -8.60
CA ARG A 88 -0.34 13.17 -7.86
C ARG A 88 0.81 12.32 -8.39
N ALA A 89 0.94 12.16 -9.71
CA ALA A 89 2.02 11.41 -10.33
C ALA A 89 3.40 11.99 -10.00
N GLU A 90 3.54 13.33 -10.01
CA GLU A 90 4.79 13.98 -9.62
C GLU A 90 5.13 13.76 -8.14
N LYS A 91 4.14 13.84 -7.24
CA LYS A 91 4.33 13.56 -5.81
C LYS A 91 4.74 12.10 -5.58
N ILE A 92 4.06 11.16 -6.24
CA ILE A 92 4.37 9.73 -6.19
C ILE A 92 5.79 9.48 -6.68
N ARG A 93 6.20 10.06 -7.80
CA ARG A 93 7.57 9.93 -8.33
C ARG A 93 8.62 10.39 -7.33
N LYS A 94 8.41 11.54 -6.67
CA LYS A 94 9.30 12.04 -5.61
C LYS A 94 9.35 11.11 -4.40
N GLN A 95 8.20 10.58 -3.97
CA GLN A 95 8.13 9.63 -2.85
C GLN A 95 8.83 8.31 -3.17
N ILE A 96 8.64 7.77 -4.38
CA ILE A 96 9.32 6.57 -4.85
C ILE A 96 10.85 6.77 -4.80
N ALA A 97 11.34 7.89 -5.34
CA ALA A 97 12.77 8.20 -5.32
C ALA A 97 13.31 8.33 -3.89
N PHE A 98 12.58 9.01 -3.01
CA PHE A 98 12.93 9.15 -1.59
C PHE A 98 13.04 7.79 -0.89
N TYR A 99 12.01 6.94 -0.99
CA TYR A 99 12.00 5.65 -0.30
C TYR A 99 12.96 4.64 -0.92
N ARG A 100 13.18 4.68 -2.24
CA ARG A 100 14.23 3.88 -2.88
C ARG A 100 15.60 4.25 -2.31
N SER A 101 15.88 5.55 -2.18
CA SER A 101 17.13 6.00 -1.57
C SER A 101 17.27 5.48 -0.15
N LEU A 102 16.20 5.57 0.67
CA LEU A 102 16.23 5.20 2.08
C LEU A 102 16.34 3.68 2.34
N PHE A 103 15.73 2.84 1.50
CA PHE A 103 15.59 1.40 1.74
C PHE A 103 16.38 0.51 0.78
N VAL A 104 17.07 1.08 -0.20
CA VAL A 104 17.88 0.34 -1.17
C VAL A 104 19.26 0.95 -1.31
N ASP A 105 19.32 2.23 -1.66
CA ASP A 105 20.58 2.86 -2.07
C ASP A 105 21.47 3.25 -0.87
N GLN A 106 20.86 3.71 0.23
CA GLN A 106 21.56 4.05 1.47
C GLN A 106 21.68 2.85 2.42
N PRO A 107 22.63 2.88 3.38
CA PRO A 107 22.68 1.91 4.47
C PRO A 107 21.33 1.74 5.16
N HIS A 108 20.87 0.50 5.26
CA HIS A 108 19.55 0.15 5.77
C HIS A 108 19.59 -1.14 6.59
N MET A 109 18.50 -1.41 7.31
CA MET A 109 18.34 -2.65 8.06
C MET A 109 17.30 -3.55 7.42
N THR A 110 17.69 -4.78 7.09
CA THR A 110 16.78 -5.81 6.57
C THR A 110 16.47 -6.85 7.65
N ILE A 111 15.19 -7.13 7.86
CA ILE A 111 14.69 -8.07 8.85
C ILE A 111 13.89 -9.14 8.11
N LYS A 112 14.30 -10.41 8.22
CA LYS A 112 13.53 -11.54 7.70
C LYS A 112 12.44 -11.93 8.69
N PHE A 113 11.28 -12.31 8.17
CA PHE A 113 10.19 -12.80 9.01
C PHE A 113 10.36 -14.28 9.34
N GLU A 114 9.80 -14.68 10.47
CA GLU A 114 9.69 -16.09 10.85
C GLU A 114 8.21 -16.51 11.01
N LYS A 115 7.47 -15.76 11.83
CA LYS A 115 6.04 -15.97 12.12
C LYS A 115 5.39 -14.63 12.44
N MET A 116 5.30 -13.78 11.42
CA MET A 116 4.83 -12.41 11.57
C MET A 116 3.30 -12.29 11.76
N ASN A 117 2.91 -11.24 12.47
CA ASN A 117 1.58 -10.65 12.46
C ASN A 117 1.73 -9.14 12.23
N VAL A 118 0.90 -8.58 11.34
CA VAL A 118 1.08 -7.21 10.81
C VAL A 118 -0.20 -6.40 10.94
N SER A 119 -0.07 -5.18 11.44
CA SER A 119 -1.13 -4.16 11.44
C SER A 119 -0.65 -2.88 10.78
N PHE A 120 -1.45 -2.30 9.88
CA PHE A 120 -1.10 -1.11 9.10
C PHE A 120 -2.34 -0.36 8.60
N ASP A 121 -2.16 0.86 8.09
CA ASP A 121 -3.21 1.61 7.40
C ASP A 121 -3.19 1.28 5.89
N PRO A 122 -4.24 0.68 5.32
CA PRO A 122 -4.26 0.32 3.90
C PRO A 122 -4.43 1.53 2.96
N ARG A 123 -4.69 2.74 3.49
CA ARG A 123 -5.06 3.93 2.70
C ARG A 123 -3.88 4.77 2.24
N ASN A 124 -2.66 4.48 2.69
CA ASN A 124 -1.48 5.33 2.43
C ASN A 124 -0.25 4.57 1.90
N ILE A 125 -0.40 3.29 1.54
CA ILE A 125 0.71 2.47 1.05
C ILE A 125 1.17 2.89 -0.35
N LEU A 126 2.45 2.66 -0.65
CA LEU A 126 3.05 3.03 -1.92
C LEU A 126 3.87 1.88 -2.51
N PRO A 127 3.38 1.22 -3.58
CA PRO A 127 4.18 0.26 -4.34
C PRO A 127 5.41 0.90 -4.98
N ILE A 128 6.54 0.21 -4.92
CA ILE A 128 7.79 0.60 -5.59
C ILE A 128 8.21 -0.55 -6.51
N ALA A 129 7.69 -0.53 -7.74
CA ALA A 129 8.03 -1.47 -8.81
C ALA A 129 8.20 -2.92 -8.31
N ASP A 130 9.37 -3.50 -8.56
CA ASP A 130 9.81 -4.85 -8.17
C ASP A 130 10.40 -4.93 -6.75
N LEU A 131 10.65 -3.79 -6.11
CA LEU A 131 11.25 -3.72 -4.78
C LEU A 131 10.27 -4.07 -3.65
N GLY A 132 8.97 -3.86 -3.88
CA GLY A 132 7.92 -4.19 -2.93
C GLY A 132 6.95 -3.03 -2.66
N THR A 133 6.49 -2.89 -1.42
CA THR A 133 5.51 -1.86 -1.03
C THR A 133 5.95 -1.14 0.24
N VAL A 134 5.94 0.19 0.21
CA VAL A 134 6.19 1.02 1.38
C VAL A 134 4.92 1.16 2.20
N TYR A 135 5.08 0.92 3.50
CA TYR A 135 4.09 1.13 4.54
C TYR A 135 4.54 2.31 5.41
N PRO A 136 3.92 3.50 5.30
CA PRO A 136 4.29 4.67 6.10
C PRO A 136 4.21 4.40 7.60
N THR A 137 3.17 3.68 8.02
CA THR A 137 2.95 3.26 9.40
C THR A 137 2.66 1.77 9.42
N ILE A 138 3.44 1.01 10.19
CA ILE A 138 3.27 -0.44 10.30
C ILE A 138 3.74 -0.91 11.67
N ARG A 139 3.00 -1.86 12.24
CA ARG A 139 3.38 -2.58 13.45
C ARG A 139 3.48 -4.07 13.13
N ILE A 140 4.62 -4.65 13.43
CA ILE A 140 4.90 -6.08 13.23
C ILE A 140 5.21 -6.71 14.57
N THR A 141 4.64 -7.88 14.81
CA THR A 141 5.03 -8.78 15.91
C THR A 141 5.47 -10.09 15.31
N ASP A 142 6.61 -10.61 15.73
CA ASP A 142 7.22 -11.83 15.21
C ASP A 142 7.97 -12.55 16.34
N ASN A 143 8.57 -13.69 16.05
CA ASN A 143 9.41 -14.45 16.96
C ASN A 143 10.57 -13.61 17.49
N TRP A 144 11.19 -12.77 16.64
CA TRP A 144 12.29 -11.90 17.03
C TRP A 144 11.89 -10.73 17.92
N GLY A 145 10.61 -10.36 17.95
CA GLY A 145 10.15 -9.25 18.77
C GLY A 145 9.06 -8.40 18.09
N ILE A 146 9.10 -7.09 18.34
CA ILE A 146 8.10 -6.14 17.89
C ILE A 146 8.81 -5.00 17.15
N LEU A 147 8.33 -4.63 15.97
CA LEU A 147 8.76 -3.45 15.22
C LEU A 147 7.57 -2.49 15.08
N GLU A 148 7.77 -1.24 15.46
CA GLU A 148 6.81 -0.14 15.28
C GLU A 148 7.44 0.94 14.41
N VAL A 149 6.78 1.24 13.30
CA VAL A 149 7.25 2.20 12.28
C VAL A 149 6.23 3.31 12.12
N LYS A 150 6.72 4.54 12.06
CA LYS A 150 5.96 5.77 11.83
C LYS A 150 6.45 6.58 10.62
N SER A 151 7.66 6.31 10.13
CA SER A 151 8.28 7.05 9.00
C SER A 151 8.65 6.16 7.80
N GLY A 152 7.86 5.11 7.56
CA GLY A 152 8.03 4.24 6.40
C GLY A 152 8.89 3.01 6.64
N ALA A 153 8.46 1.90 6.04
CA ALA A 153 9.23 0.68 5.89
C ALA A 153 8.86 -0.01 4.57
N LEU A 154 9.82 -0.67 3.94
CA LEU A 154 9.62 -1.39 2.68
C LEU A 154 9.38 -2.88 2.94
N MET A 155 8.16 -3.34 2.72
CA MET A 155 7.83 -4.76 2.71
C MET A 155 8.29 -5.38 1.39
N GLY A 156 9.04 -6.48 1.46
CA GLY A 156 9.44 -7.23 0.27
C GLY A 156 8.24 -7.79 -0.51
N PRO A 157 8.37 -8.00 -1.83
CA PRO A 157 7.26 -8.46 -2.67
C PRO A 157 6.69 -9.82 -2.25
N ASN A 158 7.56 -10.70 -1.72
CA ASN A 158 7.21 -12.03 -1.25
C ASN A 158 6.72 -12.06 0.20
N TRP A 159 6.61 -10.90 0.86
CA TRP A 159 6.23 -10.81 2.27
C TRP A 159 7.12 -11.67 3.20
N ASP A 160 8.40 -11.82 2.84
CA ASP A 160 9.41 -12.62 3.53
C ASP A 160 10.36 -11.78 4.40
N LYS A 161 10.39 -10.46 4.15
CA LYS A 161 11.25 -9.51 4.85
C LYS A 161 10.67 -8.10 4.86
N ILE A 162 11.18 -7.28 5.77
CA ILE A 162 10.98 -5.84 5.79
C ILE A 162 12.30 -5.10 5.90
N THR A 163 12.37 -3.95 5.23
CA THR A 163 13.51 -3.05 5.29
C THR A 163 13.11 -1.74 5.95
N VAL A 164 13.93 -1.28 6.89
CA VAL A 164 13.83 0.04 7.54
C VAL A 164 15.14 0.81 7.34
N SER A 165 15.12 2.11 7.59
CA SER A 165 16.34 2.93 7.56
C SER A 165 17.39 2.42 8.56
N ARG A 166 18.65 2.80 8.39
CA ARG A 166 19.71 2.37 9.32
C ARG A 166 19.36 2.67 10.79
N PRO A 167 19.76 1.81 11.74
CA PRO A 167 19.65 2.11 13.15
C PRO A 167 20.48 3.35 13.49
N THR A 168 19.93 4.22 14.34
CA THR A 168 20.65 5.34 14.95
C THR A 168 21.11 5.01 16.37
N LYS A 169 20.46 4.04 17.02
CA LYS A 169 20.73 3.66 18.40
C LYS A 169 20.47 2.17 18.63
N ILE A 170 21.41 1.49 19.28
CA ILE A 170 21.32 0.06 19.64
C ILE A 170 21.68 -0.06 21.12
N GLU A 171 20.70 -0.35 21.98
CA GLU A 171 20.88 -0.50 23.43
C GLU A 171 20.19 -1.78 23.92
N GLY A 172 20.97 -2.85 24.13
CA GLY A 172 20.45 -4.13 24.58
C GLY A 172 19.40 -4.69 23.61
N GLN A 173 18.18 -4.89 24.10
CA GLN A 173 17.04 -5.38 23.32
C GLN A 173 16.30 -4.26 22.56
N ARG A 174 16.67 -2.99 22.74
CA ARG A 174 16.00 -1.87 22.09
C ARG A 174 16.86 -1.32 20.96
N VAL A 175 16.27 -1.27 19.76
CA VAL A 175 16.91 -0.73 18.56
C VAL A 175 16.03 0.37 18.00
N GLU A 176 16.62 1.50 17.66
CA GLU A 176 15.90 2.65 17.12
C GLU A 176 16.56 3.12 15.83
N GLY A 177 15.75 3.66 14.94
CA GLY A 177 16.19 4.45 13.81
C GLY A 177 15.22 5.59 13.55
N GLU A 178 15.39 6.27 12.42
CA GLU A 178 14.56 7.43 12.11
C GLU A 178 13.10 7.01 11.89
N GLY A 179 12.26 7.30 12.88
CA GLY A 179 10.83 7.03 12.84
C GLY A 179 10.46 5.55 12.97
N TRP A 180 11.32 4.72 13.56
CA TRP A 180 10.97 3.35 13.93
C TRP A 180 11.69 2.91 15.21
N VAL A 181 11.06 1.98 15.91
CA VAL A 181 11.59 1.35 17.11
C VAL A 181 11.34 -0.14 17.06
N MET A 182 12.32 -0.90 17.51
CA MET A 182 12.26 -2.35 17.61
C MET A 182 12.57 -2.78 19.04
N GLN A 183 11.75 -3.69 19.56
CA GLN A 183 11.95 -4.40 20.81
C GLN A 183 12.27 -5.85 20.48
N LEU A 184 13.51 -6.26 20.74
CA LEU A 184 14.04 -7.60 20.50
C LEU A 184 13.75 -8.53 21.67
N LYS A 185 13.59 -9.82 21.36
CA LYS A 185 13.74 -10.86 22.38
C LYS A 185 15.20 -11.20 22.59
N ASP A 186 15.52 -11.74 23.76
CA ASP A 186 16.91 -11.99 24.19
C ASP A 186 17.74 -12.86 23.24
N GLN A 187 17.07 -13.76 22.51
CA GLN A 187 17.71 -14.65 21.54
C GLN A 187 18.16 -13.96 20.25
N TYR A 188 17.89 -12.65 20.09
CA TYR A 188 18.16 -11.94 18.85
C TYR A 188 19.04 -10.71 19.09
N ALA A 189 19.83 -10.37 18.08
CA ALA A 189 20.70 -9.19 18.07
C ALA A 189 20.78 -8.58 16.67
N VAL A 190 21.18 -7.32 16.60
CA VAL A 190 21.49 -6.66 15.33
C VAL A 190 22.97 -6.81 15.04
N GLN A 191 23.29 -7.18 13.80
CA GLN A 191 24.64 -7.25 13.28
C GLN A 191 24.79 -6.27 12.13
N LYS A 192 25.90 -5.53 12.12
CA LYS A 192 26.33 -4.69 11.00
C LYS A 192 27.10 -5.54 9.98
N ASP A 193 26.78 -5.33 8.71
CA ASP A 193 27.45 -5.93 7.56
C ASP A 193 28.42 -4.90 6.96
N GLU A 194 29.69 -5.01 7.34
CA GLU A 194 30.73 -4.00 7.06
C GLU A 194 30.93 -3.64 5.56
N PRO A 195 30.85 -4.57 4.59
CA PRO A 195 31.05 -4.23 3.17
C PRO A 195 30.01 -3.25 2.61
N LEU A 196 28.78 -3.26 3.13
CA LEU A 196 27.67 -2.44 2.64
C LEU A 196 27.17 -1.43 3.68
N ASN A 197 27.74 -1.44 4.89
CA ASN A 197 27.23 -0.72 6.06
C ASN A 197 25.74 -1.00 6.38
N ASN A 198 25.20 -2.11 5.87
CA ASN A 198 23.83 -2.53 6.13
C ASN A 198 23.72 -3.24 7.47
N TYR A 199 22.49 -3.44 7.94
CA TYR A 199 22.21 -4.12 9.19
C TYR A 199 21.26 -5.28 8.95
N ARG A 200 21.43 -6.34 9.73
CA ARG A 200 20.55 -7.49 9.72
C ARG A 200 20.31 -8.00 11.12
N LEU A 201 19.20 -8.70 11.27
CA LEU A 201 18.93 -9.44 12.48
C LEU A 201 19.66 -10.79 12.45
N ILE A 202 20.26 -11.16 13.59
CA ILE A 202 20.84 -12.48 13.83
C ILE A 202 20.24 -13.11 15.07
N LYS A 203 20.20 -14.44 15.10
CA LYS A 203 19.90 -15.21 16.31
C LYS A 203 21.20 -15.46 17.07
N LYS A 204 21.22 -15.16 18.36
CA LYS A 204 22.36 -15.46 19.24
C LYS A 204 22.50 -16.98 19.34
N GLN A 205 23.75 -17.44 19.27
CA GLN A 205 24.09 -18.84 19.51
C GLN A 205 23.92 -19.19 20.99
#